data_AF-A0A847JE78-F1
#
_entry.id   AF-A0A847JE78-F1
#
_cell.length_a   1.000
_cell.length_b   1.000
_cell.length_c   1.000
_cell.angle_alpha   90.00
_cell.angle_beta   90.00
_cell.angle_gamma   90.00
#
_symmetry.space_group_name_H-M   'P 1'
#
loop_
_entity.id
_entity.type
_entity.pdbx_description
1 polymer ?
#
loop_
_entity_poly.entity_id
_entity_poly.type
_entity_poly.pdbx_seq_one_letter_code
_entity_poly.pdbx_strand_id
1 'polypeptide(L)'
;MEPIGDRRFGVEGMRLYIFLIAGSLCLASGLAEAADCVPGYDFRVVVGGTTTTTMTPRVGKACSLRLGQIEMQVNGVRLLQAPAHGKVGWSGETVTYVGTKPGPDRFSFRWVGLDRYGKADYMGVEVVVNVLP
;
A
#
# COMPACT_ATOMS: atom_id res chain seq x y z
N MET A 1 50.49 -48.49 -29.84
CA MET A 1 50.55 -47.04 -29.59
C MET A 1 49.71 -46.81 -28.35
N GLU A 2 50.38 -46.80 -27.21
CA GLU A 2 49.83 -46.50 -25.87
C GLU A 2 50.00 -44.99 -25.58
N PRO A 3 49.42 -44.42 -24.51
CA PRO A 3 48.26 -44.82 -23.70
C PRO A 3 47.38 -43.59 -23.31
N ILE A 4 46.76 -43.62 -22.12
CA ILE A 4 46.07 -42.57 -21.34
C ILE A 4 44.55 -42.61 -21.53
N GLY A 5 43.74 -43.02 -20.56
CA GLY A 5 44.00 -43.34 -19.16
C GLY A 5 42.72 -43.10 -18.38
N ASP A 6 42.50 -43.93 -17.35
CA ASP A 6 41.86 -43.55 -16.09
C ASP A 6 40.36 -43.16 -16.13
N ARG A 7 39.40 -43.81 -15.48
CA ARG A 7 39.42 -44.58 -14.24
C ARG A 7 38.24 -45.54 -14.21
N ARG A 8 38.51 -46.78 -13.81
CA ARG A 8 37.56 -47.57 -13.04
C ARG A 8 37.47 -46.96 -11.64
N PHE A 9 36.29 -46.83 -11.07
CA PHE A 9 35.98 -47.01 -9.64
C PHE A 9 34.46 -46.91 -9.58
N GLY A 10 33.75 -48.00 -9.36
CA GLY A 10 33.84 -48.74 -8.10
C GLY A 10 32.70 -48.22 -7.24
N VAL A 11 31.56 -48.88 -7.37
CA VAL A 11 30.31 -48.61 -6.68
C VAL A 11 30.52 -49.00 -5.21
N GLU A 12 30.65 -48.05 -4.30
CA GLU A 12 30.42 -48.28 -2.87
C GLU A 12 30.46 -46.94 -2.14
N GLY A 13 29.34 -46.58 -1.50
CA GLY A 13 29.30 -45.41 -0.63
C GLY A 13 28.00 -44.62 -0.71
N MET A 14 27.01 -45.05 0.09
CA MET A 14 26.17 -44.16 0.91
C MET A 14 25.78 -42.82 0.27
N ARG A 15 24.69 -42.79 -0.50
CA ARG A 15 24.03 -41.53 -0.87
C ARG A 15 22.79 -41.29 -0.02
N LEU A 16 23.03 -40.47 1.00
CA LEU A 16 22.09 -39.60 1.69
C LEU A 16 21.02 -39.07 0.72
N TYR A 17 19.79 -39.59 0.82
CA TYR A 17 18.64 -39.03 0.13
C TYR A 17 18.23 -37.73 0.84
N ILE A 18 18.87 -36.62 0.45
CA ILE A 18 18.36 -35.29 0.72
C ILE A 18 17.12 -35.10 -0.16
N PHE A 19 15.95 -35.36 0.42
CA PHE A 19 14.71 -34.81 -0.13
C PHE A 19 14.79 -33.29 0.01
N LEU A 20 15.17 -32.62 -1.08
CA LEU A 20 14.90 -31.21 -1.28
C LEU A 20 13.38 -31.02 -1.32
N ILE A 21 12.77 -30.92 -0.15
CA ILE A 21 11.45 -30.30 -0.03
C ILE A 21 11.70 -28.83 -0.29
N ALA A 22 11.49 -28.42 -1.54
CA ALA A 22 11.27 -27.03 -1.92
C ALA A 22 9.96 -26.58 -1.24
N GLY A 23 10.03 -26.39 0.09
CA GLY A 23 8.95 -25.87 0.90
C GLY A 23 8.87 -24.39 0.60
N SER A 24 7.91 -24.05 -0.26
CA SER A 24 7.50 -22.70 -0.62
C SER A 24 7.66 -21.74 0.56
N LEU A 25 8.62 -20.84 0.44
CA LEU A 25 8.72 -19.65 1.26
C LEU A 25 7.50 -18.78 0.91
N CYS A 26 6.41 -18.92 1.67
CA CYS A 26 5.34 -17.94 1.68
C CYS A 26 5.97 -16.61 2.11
N LEU A 27 6.31 -15.78 1.13
CA LEU A 27 6.50 -14.36 1.30
C LEU A 27 5.14 -13.83 1.77
N ALA A 28 4.92 -13.84 3.08
CA ALA A 28 3.92 -12.99 3.68
C ALA A 28 4.37 -11.56 3.39
N SER A 29 3.88 -11.01 2.28
CA SER A 29 3.89 -9.57 2.02
C SER A 29 2.91 -8.94 3.00
N GLY A 30 3.25 -8.97 4.29
CA GLY A 30 2.68 -8.06 5.25
C GLY A 30 3.01 -6.67 4.76
N LEU A 31 1.99 -5.90 4.40
CA LEU A 31 2.13 -4.46 4.27
C LEU A 31 2.62 -4.01 5.64
N ALA A 32 3.91 -3.71 5.77
CA ALA A 32 4.43 -3.08 6.96
C ALA A 32 3.73 -1.72 7.04
N GLU A 33 2.66 -1.63 7.84
CA GLU A 33 2.17 -0.35 8.34
C GLU A 33 3.36 0.25 9.06
N ALA A 34 3.99 1.23 8.42
CA ALA A 34 5.17 1.85 8.97
C ALA A 34 4.80 2.37 10.37
N ALA A 35 5.57 2.01 11.39
CA ALA A 35 5.43 2.55 12.76
C ALA A 35 5.49 4.09 12.82
N ASP A 36 5.82 4.72 11.69
CA ASP A 36 5.89 6.14 11.41
C ASP A 36 4.55 6.78 10.98
N CYS A 37 3.47 6.01 10.85
CA CYS A 37 2.16 6.49 10.41
C CYS A 37 1.03 5.76 11.16
N VAL A 38 0.15 6.54 11.78
CA VAL A 38 -1.20 6.05 12.14
C VAL A 38 -2.14 6.49 11.02
N PRO A 39 -2.53 5.58 10.11
CA PRO A 39 -3.43 5.94 9.02
C PRO A 39 -4.81 6.30 9.57
N GLY A 40 -5.55 7.09 8.80
CA GLY A 40 -6.98 7.24 9.06
C GLY A 40 -7.67 5.92 8.85
N TYR A 41 -8.51 5.54 9.82
CA TYR A 41 -9.28 4.30 9.76
C TYR A 41 -10.13 4.25 8.49
N ASP A 42 -10.49 3.02 8.10
CA ASP A 42 -11.49 2.75 7.08
C ASP A 42 -12.75 3.59 7.33
N PHE A 43 -12.96 4.58 6.48
CA PHE A 43 -14.11 5.47 6.56
C PHE A 43 -15.14 5.06 5.52
N ARG A 44 -16.41 5.07 5.90
CA ARG A 44 -17.51 4.88 4.96
C ARG A 44 -18.01 6.25 4.51
N VAL A 45 -18.13 6.44 3.20
CA VAL A 45 -18.76 7.63 2.63
C VAL A 45 -20.03 7.22 1.93
N VAL A 46 -21.11 7.93 2.22
CA VAL A 46 -22.37 7.79 1.48
C VAL A 46 -22.22 8.46 0.11
N VAL A 47 -22.89 7.92 -0.91
CA VAL A 47 -22.90 8.51 -2.25
C VAL A 47 -23.31 9.98 -2.19
N GLY A 48 -22.56 10.84 -2.88
CA GLY A 48 -22.76 12.29 -2.89
C GLY A 48 -22.27 13.01 -1.63
N GLY A 49 -21.85 12.27 -0.61
CA GLY A 49 -21.40 12.81 0.67
C GLY A 49 -19.90 13.11 0.74
N THR A 50 -19.52 13.80 1.81
CA THR A 50 -18.14 14.01 2.23
C THR A 50 -18.01 13.54 3.68
N THR A 51 -16.96 12.78 3.99
CA THR A 51 -16.62 12.42 5.37
C THR A 51 -15.33 13.09 5.82
N THR A 52 -15.04 13.04 7.12
CA THR A 52 -13.78 13.51 7.69
C THR A 52 -13.04 12.32 8.31
N THR A 53 -11.74 12.21 8.03
CA THR A 53 -10.84 11.25 8.68
C THR A 53 -9.59 11.96 9.19
N THR A 54 -8.84 11.28 10.06
CA THR A 54 -7.62 11.83 10.67
C THR A 54 -6.43 10.95 10.37
N MET A 55 -5.23 11.51 10.20
CA MET A 55 -4.00 10.73 10.12
C MET A 55 -2.86 11.39 10.89
N THR A 56 -1.92 10.58 11.37
CA THR A 56 -0.80 11.06 12.18
C THR A 56 0.54 10.53 11.62
N PRO A 57 1.11 11.20 10.60
CA PRO A 57 2.43 10.88 10.06
C PRO A 57 3.56 11.46 10.91
N ARG A 58 4.75 10.87 10.86
CA ARG A 58 6.01 11.57 11.21
C ARG A 58 6.53 12.43 10.06
N VAL A 59 7.26 13.51 10.38
CA VAL A 59 7.90 14.38 9.36
C VAL A 59 8.75 13.54 8.40
N GLY A 60 8.59 13.82 7.10
CA GLY A 60 9.33 13.14 6.03
C GLY A 60 8.91 11.69 5.78
N LYS A 61 7.95 11.16 6.54
CA LYS A 61 7.44 9.79 6.39
C LYS A 61 6.12 9.80 5.65
N ALA A 62 5.96 8.82 4.77
CA ALA A 62 4.73 8.62 4.02
C ALA A 62 3.67 8.01 4.93
N CYS A 63 2.46 8.55 4.85
CA CYS A 63 1.28 8.02 5.51
C CYS A 63 0.15 7.95 4.51
N SER A 64 -0.42 6.76 4.37
CA SER A 64 -1.37 6.47 3.30
C SER A 64 -2.74 6.13 3.87
N LEU A 65 -3.78 6.46 3.11
CA LEU A 65 -5.14 5.99 3.32
C LEU A 65 -5.66 5.37 2.03
N ARG A 66 -6.65 4.49 2.15
CA ARG A 66 -7.34 3.92 0.99
C ARG A 66 -8.70 4.60 0.83
N LEU A 67 -8.96 5.12 -0.36
CA LEU A 67 -10.26 5.65 -0.76
C LEU A 67 -11.19 4.47 -1.04
N GLY A 68 -12.31 4.41 -0.32
CA GLY A 68 -13.38 3.49 -0.65
C GLY A 68 -13.21 2.08 -0.08
N GLN A 69 -13.90 1.82 1.03
CA GLN A 69 -14.44 0.49 1.38
C GLN A 69 -15.81 0.27 0.71
N ILE A 70 -16.00 0.82 -0.49
CA ILE A 70 -17.24 0.69 -1.25
C ILE A 70 -16.97 -0.31 -2.36
N GLU A 71 -17.93 -1.18 -2.64
CA GLU A 71 -17.87 -2.21 -3.69
C GLU A 71 -17.87 -1.62 -5.11
N MET A 72 -17.35 -0.40 -5.28
CA MET A 72 -17.32 0.34 -6.54
C MET A 72 -15.85 0.62 -6.89
N GLN A 73 -15.48 0.30 -8.13
CA GLN A 73 -14.16 0.66 -8.67
C GLN A 73 -14.01 2.18 -8.68
N VAL A 74 -12.87 2.67 -8.17
CA VAL A 74 -12.53 4.10 -8.26
C VAL A 74 -12.00 4.41 -9.66
N ASN A 75 -12.74 5.24 -10.39
CA ASN A 75 -12.46 5.59 -11.78
C ASN A 75 -11.73 6.93 -11.93
N GLY A 76 -11.60 7.68 -10.85
CA GLY A 76 -10.88 8.95 -10.85
C GLY A 76 -10.81 9.56 -9.47
N VAL A 77 -9.70 10.24 -9.19
CA VAL A 77 -9.44 10.94 -7.94
C VAL A 77 -8.99 12.35 -8.27
N ARG A 78 -9.50 13.32 -7.52
CA ARG A 78 -9.19 14.75 -7.66
C ARG A 78 -8.91 15.36 -6.30
N LEU A 79 -7.80 16.07 -6.19
CA LEU A 79 -7.52 16.93 -5.06
C LEU A 79 -8.42 18.18 -5.12
N LEU A 80 -9.16 18.43 -4.04
CA LEU A 80 -10.01 19.62 -3.91
C LEU A 80 -9.29 20.73 -3.16
N GLN A 81 -8.61 20.37 -2.06
CA GLN A 81 -7.80 21.28 -1.27
C GLN A 81 -6.43 20.66 -1.03
N ALA A 82 -5.37 21.37 -1.41
CA ALA A 82 -4.00 20.95 -1.14
C ALA A 82 -3.62 21.20 0.34
N PRO A 83 -2.74 20.37 0.91
CA PRO A 83 -2.16 20.64 2.23
C PRO A 83 -1.34 21.92 2.23
N ALA A 84 -1.29 22.61 3.36
CA ALA A 84 -0.47 23.81 3.53
C ALA A 84 1.01 23.45 3.78
N HIS A 85 1.28 22.29 4.39
CA HIS A 85 2.57 21.97 5.01
C HIS A 85 3.05 20.54 4.72
N GLY A 86 2.61 19.99 3.60
CA GLY A 86 2.98 18.66 3.15
C GLY A 86 2.85 18.52 1.64
N LYS A 87 3.06 17.29 1.18
CA LYS A 87 2.80 16.89 -0.20
C LYS A 87 1.81 15.74 -0.18
N VAL A 88 0.92 15.73 -1.15
CA VAL A 88 -0.06 14.68 -1.30
C VAL A 88 -0.04 14.15 -2.72
N GLY A 89 -0.17 12.84 -2.86
CA GLY A 89 -0.26 12.13 -4.13
C GLY A 89 -1.25 10.98 -4.02
N TRP A 90 -1.59 10.39 -5.15
CA TRP A 90 -2.46 9.21 -5.19
C TRP A 90 -2.10 8.30 -6.35
N SER A 91 -2.36 7.01 -6.17
CA SER A 91 -2.24 5.99 -7.19
C SER A 91 -3.40 5.01 -7.03
N GLY A 92 -4.30 4.98 -8.01
CA GLY A 92 -5.57 4.27 -7.90
C GLY A 92 -6.38 4.79 -6.70
N GLU A 93 -6.67 3.90 -5.76
CA GLU A 93 -7.43 4.17 -4.53
C GLU A 93 -6.55 4.64 -3.37
N THR A 94 -5.23 4.51 -3.46
CA THR A 94 -4.34 4.84 -2.36
C THR A 94 -3.93 6.31 -2.46
N VAL A 95 -4.24 7.07 -1.42
CA VAL A 95 -3.76 8.44 -1.22
C VAL A 95 -2.59 8.39 -0.25
N THR A 96 -1.50 9.07 -0.59
CA THR A 96 -0.29 9.16 0.23
C THR A 96 0.02 10.61 0.54
N TYR A 97 0.25 10.89 1.82
CA TYR A 97 0.68 12.19 2.34
C TYR A 97 2.09 12.09 2.92
N VAL A 98 2.89 13.15 2.74
CA VAL A 98 4.21 13.32 3.39
C VAL A 98 4.27 14.73 4.00
N GLY A 99 4.38 14.80 5.32
CA GLY A 99 4.49 16.07 6.04
C GLY A 99 5.90 16.64 5.98
N THR A 100 6.04 17.97 5.83
CA THR A 100 7.36 18.63 5.78
C THR A 100 7.75 19.33 7.08
N LYS A 101 6.79 19.58 7.99
CA LYS A 101 7.04 20.13 9.32
C LYS A 101 6.02 19.60 10.34
N PRO A 102 6.35 19.56 11.64
CA PRO A 102 5.41 19.15 12.68
C PRO A 102 4.23 20.12 12.80
N GLY A 103 3.09 19.60 13.27
CA GLY A 103 1.88 20.38 13.54
C GLY A 103 0.69 20.01 12.63
N PRO A 104 -0.41 20.77 12.72
CA PRO A 104 -1.63 20.47 12.00
C PRO A 104 -1.51 20.79 10.51
N ASP A 105 -2.15 19.96 9.69
CA ASP A 105 -2.33 20.18 8.26
C ASP A 105 -3.69 19.62 7.82
N ARG A 106 -4.13 19.96 6.61
CA ARG A 106 -5.45 19.54 6.11
C ARG A 106 -5.49 19.55 4.59
N PHE A 107 -6.05 18.50 4.03
CA PHE A 107 -6.31 18.41 2.60
C PHE A 107 -7.64 17.68 2.35
N SER A 108 -8.17 17.78 1.15
CA SER A 108 -9.41 17.09 0.80
C SER A 108 -9.40 16.53 -0.61
N PHE A 109 -10.03 15.38 -0.77
CA PHE A 109 -10.16 14.66 -2.02
C PHE A 109 -11.62 14.48 -2.40
N ARG A 110 -11.85 14.36 -3.70
CA ARG A 110 -13.05 13.79 -4.27
C ARG A 110 -12.66 12.63 -5.15
N TRP A 111 -13.43 11.55 -5.14
CA TRP A 111 -13.27 10.48 -6.11
C TRP A 111 -14.61 10.07 -6.70
N VAL A 112 -14.53 9.47 -7.89
CA VAL A 112 -15.69 8.96 -8.64
C VAL A 112 -15.66 7.44 -8.65
N GLY A 113 -16.78 6.84 -8.28
CA GLY A 113 -17.09 5.43 -8.51
C GLY A 113 -18.22 5.29 -9.53
N LEU A 114 -18.41 4.09 -10.06
CA LEU A 114 -19.60 3.77 -10.86
C LEU A 114 -20.63 3.04 -9.99
N ASP A 115 -21.89 3.45 -10.07
CA ASP A 115 -22.99 2.71 -9.48
C ASP A 115 -23.26 1.38 -10.24
N ARG A 116 -24.19 0.58 -9.71
CA ARG A 116 -24.59 -0.70 -10.33
C ARG A 116 -25.19 -0.58 -11.74
N TYR A 117 -25.46 0.64 -12.21
CA TYR A 117 -26.00 0.95 -13.53
C TYR A 117 -24.95 1.64 -14.42
N GLY A 118 -23.70 1.75 -13.98
CA GLY A 118 -22.61 2.38 -14.72
C GLY A 118 -22.64 3.91 -14.71
N LYS A 119 -23.41 4.55 -13.83
CA LYS A 119 -23.43 6.01 -13.66
C LYS A 119 -22.36 6.47 -12.68
N ALA A 120 -21.77 7.62 -12.96
CA ALA A 120 -20.77 8.23 -12.10
C ALA A 120 -21.40 8.79 -10.82
N ASP A 121 -20.91 8.30 -9.69
CA ASP A 121 -21.22 8.79 -8.34
C ASP A 121 -19.97 9.32 -7.67
N TYR A 122 -20.12 10.38 -6.88
CA TYR A 122 -18.99 11.08 -6.27
C TYR A 122 -19.00 10.94 -4.76
N MET A 123 -17.81 10.77 -4.18
CA MET A 123 -17.58 10.82 -2.75
C MET A 123 -16.46 11.79 -2.42
N GLY A 124 -16.54 12.41 -1.25
CA GLY A 124 -15.53 13.31 -0.71
C GLY A 124 -14.93 12.79 0.59
N VAL A 125 -13.67 13.16 0.82
CA VAL A 125 -13.03 13.01 2.13
C VAL A 125 -12.22 14.26 2.43
N GLU A 126 -12.39 14.76 3.64
CA GLU A 126 -11.51 15.72 4.25
C GLU A 126 -10.58 15.00 5.23
N VAL A 127 -9.29 15.25 5.11
CA VAL A 127 -8.27 14.63 5.94
C VAL A 127 -7.66 15.68 6.84
N VAL A 128 -7.80 15.47 8.14
CA VAL A 128 -7.13 16.26 9.17
C VAL A 128 -5.84 15.55 9.55
N VAL A 129 -4.71 16.24 9.43
CA VAL A 129 -3.39 15.67 9.67
C VAL A 129 -2.81 16.29 10.93
N ASN A 130 -2.21 15.46 11.78
CA ASN A 130 -1.33 15.91 12.85
C ASN A 130 0.07 15.35 12.62
N VAL A 131 0.99 16.17 12.11
CA VAL A 131 2.35 15.73 11.81
C VAL A 131 3.18 15.70 13.09
N LEU A 132 3.68 14.52 13.45
CA LEU A 132 4.62 14.32 14.55
C LEU A 132 6.05 14.62 14.11
N PRO A 133 6.92 15.08 15.02
CA PRO A 133 8.35 15.22 14.76
C PRO A 133 9.02 13.90 14.37
#